data_AF-A0A7R8C3B2-F1
#
_entry.id   AF-A0A7R8C3B2-F1
#
_cell.length_a   1.000
_cell.length_b   1.000
_cell.length_c   1.000
_cell.angle_alpha   90.00
_cell.angle_beta   90.00
_cell.angle_gamma   90.00
#
_symmetry.space_group_name_H-M   'P 1'
#
loop_
_entity.id
_entity.type
_entity.pdbx_description
1 polymer ?
#
loop_
_entity_poly.entity_id
_entity_poly.type
_entity_poly.pdbx_seq_one_letter_code
_entity_poly.pdbx_strand_id
1 'polypeptide(L)'
;MLQNILGIFRKNISTTVWNETIVENLLLEFHQQMDHLKSTILQERLEDKNMTIRDTTTTLHLKSYYWRISRYLSAKENSICAWTTVPELIRNFSIINRLTDYFQD
;
A
#
# COMPACT_ATOMS: atom_id res chain seq x y z
N MET A 1 -3.95 3.10 0.16
CA MET A 1 -2.82 2.51 0.91
C MET A 1 -2.18 1.35 0.15
N LEU A 2 -2.96 0.31 -0.20
CA LEU A 2 -2.50 -0.88 -0.95
C LEU A 2 -1.66 -0.57 -2.20
N GLN A 3 -2.10 0.37 -3.06
CA GLN A 3 -1.35 0.79 -4.25
C GLN A 3 0.08 1.26 -3.95
N ASN A 4 0.28 2.03 -2.87
CA ASN A 4 1.61 2.52 -2.52
C ASN A 4 2.48 1.40 -1.95
N ILE A 5 1.90 0.51 -1.14
CA ILE A 5 2.57 -0.69 -0.61
C ILE A 5 3.09 -1.55 -1.77
N LEU A 6 2.22 -1.85 -2.75
CA LEU A 6 2.56 -2.64 -3.93
C LEU A 6 3.69 -1.97 -4.75
N GLY A 7 3.64 -0.64 -4.90
CA GLY A 7 4.68 0.12 -5.57
C GLY A 7 6.05 0.05 -4.88
N ILE A 8 6.07 -0.03 -3.55
CA ILE A 8 7.30 -0.18 -2.75
C ILE A 8 7.87 -1.60 -2.91
N PHE A 9 7.03 -2.63 -2.80
CA PHE A 9 7.48 -4.01 -2.97
C PHE A 9 8.00 -4.28 -4.39
N ARG A 10 7.26 -3.91 -5.44
CA ARG A 10 7.64 -4.16 -6.83
C ARG A 10 9.01 -3.60 -7.21
N LYS A 11 9.39 -2.43 -6.69
CA LYS A 11 10.66 -1.80 -7.03
C LYS A 11 11.87 -2.50 -6.43
N ASN A 12 11.67 -3.37 -5.44
CA ASN A 12 12.74 -3.80 -4.56
C ASN A 12 12.76 -5.32 -4.27
N ILE A 13 11.91 -6.12 -4.92
CA ILE A 13 11.74 -7.58 -4.67
C ILE A 13 13.09 -8.31 -4.54
N SER A 14 13.99 -8.09 -5.50
CA SER A 14 15.30 -8.76 -5.57
C SER A 14 16.31 -8.36 -4.49
N THR A 15 16.01 -7.30 -3.73
CA THR A 15 16.89 -6.76 -2.69
C THR A 15 16.36 -7.00 -1.28
N THR A 16 15.17 -7.60 -1.18
CA THR A 16 14.55 -7.81 0.12
C THR A 16 15.07 -9.08 0.80
N VAL A 17 14.97 -9.13 2.13
CA VAL A 17 15.26 -10.33 2.94
C VAL A 17 14.15 -11.38 2.84
N TRP A 18 13.04 -11.04 2.20
CA TRP A 18 11.84 -11.88 2.17
C TRP A 18 11.96 -12.91 1.06
N ASN A 19 11.38 -14.09 1.27
CA ASN A 19 11.33 -15.14 0.25
C ASN A 19 10.57 -14.62 -0.99
N GLU A 20 11.20 -14.68 -2.15
CA GLU A 20 10.67 -14.13 -3.40
C GLU A 20 9.28 -14.71 -3.74
N THR A 21 9.09 -16.02 -3.59
CA THR A 21 7.79 -16.68 -3.83
C THR A 21 6.70 -16.16 -2.89
N ILE A 22 7.03 -15.89 -1.62
CA ILE A 22 6.07 -15.30 -0.67
C ILE A 22 5.70 -13.87 -1.11
N VAL A 23 6.67 -13.08 -1.53
CA VAL A 23 6.45 -11.70 -2.00
C VAL A 23 5.63 -11.69 -3.29
N GLU A 24 5.92 -12.58 -4.23
CA GLU A 24 5.17 -12.73 -5.48
C GLU A 24 3.70 -13.10 -5.23
N ASN A 25 3.46 -14.09 -4.37
CA ASN A 25 2.10 -14.47 -3.97
C ASN A 25 1.37 -13.30 -3.31
N LEU A 26 2.03 -12.59 -2.39
CA LEU A 26 1.46 -11.41 -1.75
C LEU A 26 1.10 -10.30 -2.76
N LEU A 27 1.97 -10.07 -3.75
CA LEU A 27 1.74 -9.09 -4.81
C LEU A 27 0.57 -9.50 -5.72
N LEU A 28 0.43 -10.79 -6.00
CA LEU A 28 -0.70 -11.34 -6.77
C LEU A 28 -2.02 -11.11 -6.04
N GLU A 29 -2.10 -11.48 -4.76
CA GLU A 29 -3.29 -11.27 -3.91
C GLU A 29 -3.67 -9.79 -3.84
N PHE A 30 -2.69 -8.89 -3.66
CA PHE A 30 -2.96 -7.45 -3.65
C PHE A 30 -3.43 -6.92 -5.00
N HIS A 31 -2.92 -7.47 -6.10
CA HIS A 31 -3.40 -7.06 -7.42
C HIS A 31 -4.88 -7.40 -7.58
N GLN A 32 -5.28 -8.62 -7.20
CA GLN A 32 -6.67 -9.06 -7.24
C GLN A 32 -7.57 -8.21 -6.33
N GLN A 33 -7.17 -7.97 -5.08
CA GLN A 33 -7.93 -7.11 -4.16
C GLN A 33 -8.06 -5.69 -4.69
N MET A 34 -7.00 -5.14 -5.30
CA MET A 34 -7.06 -3.81 -5.89
C MET A 34 -7.99 -3.74 -7.09
N ASP A 35 -8.04 -4.77 -7.93
CA ASP A 35 -8.91 -4.76 -9.10
C ASP A 35 -10.38 -4.92 -8.70
N HIS A 36 -10.67 -5.75 -7.69
CA HIS A 36 -11.99 -5.79 -7.05
C HIS A 36 -12.37 -4.43 -6.46
N LEU A 37 -11.47 -3.80 -5.71
CA LEU A 37 -11.76 -2.50 -5.12
C LEU A 37 -11.96 -1.40 -6.18
N LYS A 38 -11.18 -1.42 -7.27
CA LYS A 38 -11.34 -0.47 -8.38
C LYS A 38 -12.69 -0.64 -9.06
N SER A 39 -13.15 -1.86 -9.32
CA SER A 39 -14.45 -2.06 -9.97
C SER A 39 -15.59 -1.55 -9.08
N THR A 40 -15.52 -1.80 -7.76
CA THR A 40 -16.49 -1.25 -6.78
C THR A 40 -16.43 0.28 -6.69
N ILE A 41 -15.24 0.87 -6.52
CA ILE A 41 -15.09 2.34 -6.42
C ILE A 41 -15.47 3.05 -7.72
N LEU A 42 -15.19 2.46 -8.89
CA LEU A 42 -15.62 3.04 -10.17
C LEU A 42 -17.15 3.13 -10.26
N GLN A 43 -17.84 2.14 -9.72
CA GLN A 43 -19.30 2.12 -9.65
C GLN A 43 -19.81 3.21 -8.69
N GLU A 44 -19.25 3.30 -7.49
CA GLU A 44 -19.62 4.34 -6.50
C GLU A 44 -19.28 5.77 -6.96
N ARG A 45 -18.14 6.00 -7.63
CA ARG A 45 -17.75 7.32 -8.15
C ARG A 45 -18.61 7.78 -9.33
N LEU A 46 -19.17 6.85 -10.10
CA LEU A 46 -20.14 7.19 -11.15
C LEU A 46 -21.46 7.70 -10.53
N GLU A 47 -21.78 7.22 -9.32
CA GLU A 47 -22.95 7.63 -8.54
C GLU A 47 -22.68 8.88 -7.68
N ASP A 48 -21.45 9.06 -7.17
CA ASP A 48 -21.05 10.19 -6.33
C ASP A 48 -19.97 11.08 -6.99
N LYS A 49 -20.38 12.28 -7.40
CA LYS A 49 -19.50 13.29 -8.04
C LYS A 49 -18.67 14.11 -7.05
N ASN A 50 -18.82 13.92 -5.74
CA ASN A 50 -18.29 14.85 -4.75
C ASN A 50 -17.13 14.26 -3.93
N MET A 51 -15.96 14.09 -4.57
CA MET A 51 -14.73 13.83 -3.81
C MET A 51 -14.39 15.07 -2.94
N THR A 52 -14.38 14.93 -1.62
CA THR A 52 -14.28 16.08 -0.72
C THR A 52 -12.84 16.57 -0.55
N ILE A 53 -12.66 17.83 -0.13
CA ILE A 53 -11.33 18.39 0.20
C ILE A 53 -10.62 17.57 1.29
N ARG A 54 -11.38 16.96 2.21
CA ARG A 54 -10.85 16.07 3.26
C ARG A 54 -10.24 14.80 2.67
N ASP A 55 -10.85 14.23 1.62
CA ASP A 55 -10.35 13.04 0.93
C ASP A 55 -9.06 13.34 0.18
N THR A 56 -8.98 14.52 -0.45
CA THR A 56 -7.75 14.96 -1.15
C THR A 56 -6.58 15.18 -0.18
N THR A 57 -6.83 15.81 0.97
CA THR A 57 -5.81 16.07 2.00
C THR A 57 -5.29 14.76 2.59
N THR A 58 -6.19 13.83 2.93
CA THR A 58 -5.84 12.50 3.44
C THR A 58 -5.00 11.73 2.43
N THR A 59 -5.37 11.80 1.14
CA THR A 59 -4.62 11.18 0.05
C THR A 59 -3.20 11.73 -0.07
N LEU A 60 -3.02 13.06 0.07
CA LEU A 60 -1.70 13.70 0.03
C LEU A 60 -0.83 13.28 1.22
N HIS A 61 -1.38 13.21 2.42
CA HIS A 61 -0.66 12.74 3.60
C HIS A 61 -0.20 11.28 3.45
N LEU A 62 -1.07 10.40 2.96
CA LEU A 62 -0.71 9.02 2.66
C LEU A 62 0.41 8.94 1.61
N LYS A 63 0.32 9.69 0.51
CA LYS A 63 1.39 9.74 -0.51
C LYS A 63 2.73 10.20 0.09
N SER A 64 2.72 11.25 0.91
CA SER A 64 3.91 11.76 1.59
C SER A 64 4.54 10.71 2.51
N TYR A 65 3.72 9.97 3.26
CA TYR A 65 4.16 8.87 4.13
C TYR A 65 4.92 7.78 3.35
N TYR A 66 4.32 7.22 2.30
CA TYR A 66 4.96 6.16 1.51
C TYR A 66 6.16 6.67 0.69
N TRP A 67 6.15 7.94 0.28
CA TRP A 67 7.28 8.57 -0.38
C TRP A 67 8.50 8.65 0.55
N ARG A 68 8.31 8.97 1.83
CA ARG A 68 9.40 8.98 2.83
C ARG A 68 9.99 7.58 3.03
N ILE A 69 9.16 6.55 3.08
CA ILE A 69 9.62 5.15 3.16
C ILE A 69 10.45 4.78 1.94
N SER A 70 9.93 5.07 0.74
CA SER A 70 10.62 4.80 -0.52
C SER A 70 11.98 5.50 -0.56
N ARG A 71 12.02 6.76 -0.14
CA ARG A 71 13.25 7.55 -0.08
C ARG A 71 14.26 6.99 0.93
N TYR A 72 13.80 6.53 2.09
CA TYR A 72 14.64 5.88 3.09
C TYR A 72 15.28 4.59 2.53
N LEU A 73 14.46 3.72 1.93
CA LEU A 73 14.94 2.48 1.32
C LEU A 73 15.96 2.74 0.21
N SER A 74 15.68 3.69 -0.68
CA SER A 74 16.63 4.09 -1.73
C SER A 74 17.94 4.66 -1.17
N ALA A 75 17.87 5.50 -0.12
CA ALA A 75 19.05 6.06 0.53
C ALA A 75 19.90 5.02 1.27
N LYS A 76 19.32 3.85 1.56
CA LYS A 76 20.01 2.70 2.15
C LYS A 76 20.30 1.59 1.14
N GLU A 77 20.22 1.91 -0.15
CA GLU A 77 20.50 1.01 -1.27
C GLU A 77 19.69 -0.29 -1.19
N ASN A 78 18.48 -0.23 -0.63
CA ASN A 78 17.63 -1.38 -0.35
C ASN A 78 18.34 -2.50 0.42
N SER A 79 19.32 -2.16 1.26
CA SER A 79 20.03 -3.13 2.08
C SER A 79 19.08 -3.95 2.97
N ILE A 80 19.47 -5.18 3.26
CA ILE A 80 18.77 -6.11 4.15
C ILE A 80 18.41 -5.42 5.48
N CYS A 81 19.34 -4.69 6.08
CA CYS A 81 19.12 -3.97 7.34
C CYS A 81 18.04 -2.88 7.21
N ALA A 82 17.99 -2.16 6.08
CA ALA A 82 16.95 -1.17 5.85
C ALA A 82 15.56 -1.81 5.78
N TRP A 83 15.43 -2.96 5.13
CA TRP A 83 14.18 -3.72 5.07
C TRP A 83 13.75 -4.25 6.44
N THR A 84 14.68 -4.71 7.27
CA THR A 84 14.40 -5.11 8.66
C THR A 84 13.88 -3.93 9.49
N THR A 85 14.26 -2.69 9.13
CA THR A 85 13.83 -1.45 9.79
C THR A 85 12.51 -0.89 9.25
N VAL A 86 11.87 -1.57 8.29
CA VAL A 86 10.56 -1.19 7.73
C VAL A 86 9.41 -2.13 8.21
N PRO A 87 9.29 -2.49 9.51
CA PRO A 87 8.11 -3.18 10.02
C PRO A 87 6.87 -2.29 9.97
N GLU A 88 7.04 -0.97 9.76
CA GLU A 88 5.94 -0.05 9.54
C GLU A 88 5.06 -0.47 8.34
N LEU A 89 5.62 -1.06 7.28
CA LEU A 89 4.81 -1.54 6.16
C LEU A 89 3.90 -2.69 6.57
N ILE A 90 4.39 -3.60 7.42
CA ILE A 90 3.57 -4.68 7.97
C ILE A 90 2.47 -4.12 8.87
N ARG A 91 2.80 -3.09 9.66
CA ARG A 91 1.83 -2.39 10.52
C ARG A 91 0.69 -1.75 9.73
N ASN A 92 0.93 -1.35 8.47
CA ASN A 92 -0.13 -0.84 7.61
C ASN A 92 -1.22 -1.88 7.33
N PHE A 93 -0.91 -3.19 7.30
CA PHE A 93 -1.94 -4.22 7.13
C PHE A 93 -2.89 -4.28 8.31
N SER A 94 -2.39 -4.13 9.54
CA SER A 94 -3.25 -4.03 10.72
C SER A 94 -4.16 -2.79 10.67
N ILE A 95 -3.66 -1.67 10.15
CA ILE A 95 -4.48 -0.45 9.96
C ILE A 95 -5.54 -0.69 8.88
N ILE A 96 -5.17 -1.30 7.76
CA ILE A 96 -6.10 -1.61 6.67
C ILE A 96 -7.22 -2.54 7.17
N ASN A 97 -6.87 -3.60 7.91
CA ASN A 97 -7.87 -4.51 8.49
C ASN A 97 -8.84 -3.76 9.43
N ARG A 98 -8.31 -2.90 10.32
CA ARG A 98 -9.16 -2.06 11.17
C ARG A 98 -10.07 -1.13 10.37
N LEU A 99 -9.59 -0.62 9.22
CA LEU A 99 -10.39 0.23 8.34
C LEU A 99 -11.48 -0.58 7.64
N THR A 100 -11.21 -1.83 7.26
CA THR A 100 -12.22 -2.70 6.63
C THR A 100 -13.32 -3.10 7.60
N ASP A 101 -13.04 -3.20 8.90
CA ASP A 101 -14.05 -3.51 9.92
C ASP A 101 -15.19 -2.47 9.95
N TYR A 102 -14.92 -1.21 9.57
CA TYR A 102 -15.97 -0.17 9.49
C TYR A 102 -16.97 -0.37 8.34
N PHE A 103 -16.71 -1.31 7.44
CA PHE A 103 -17.56 -1.61 6.29
C PHE A 103 -18.25 -2.98 6.38
N GLN A 104 -18.07 -3.70 7.51
CA GLN A 104 -18.69 -5.01 7.77
C GLN A 104 -19.98 -4.86 8.59
N ASP A 105 -20.97 -4.15 8.04
CA ASP A 105 -22.35 -4.19 8.55
C ASP A 105 -23.00 -5.56 8.27
#